data_AF-A0A8D8I8I2-F1
#
_entry.id   AF-A0A8D8I8I2-F1
#
_cell.length_a   1.000
_cell.length_b   1.000
_cell.length_c   1.000
_cell.angle_alpha   90.00
_cell.angle_beta   90.00
_cell.angle_gamma   90.00
#
_symmetry.space_group_name_H-M   'P 1'
#
loop_
_entity.id
_entity.type
_entity.pdbx_description
1 polymer ?
#
loop_
_entity_poly.entity_id
_entity_poly.type
_entity_poly.pdbx_seq_one_letter_code
_entity_poly.pdbx_strand_id
1 'polypeptide(L)'
;MQYSSTSQLQTEPRSDRMNWVKSVVLLGLLLAPLIECAKLVEVTPVSGNAEDRKFPEWFKFGAATAAYQIEGGWNEDGRGASVWDTLTHDHPELVVNRDNGDVAADSYHRFREDIKALQEVGFNFYRFSI
;
A
#
# COMPACT_ATOMS: atom_id res chain seq x y z
N MET A 1 -16.34 -10.86 -74.34
CA MET A 1 -15.84 -10.86 -72.95
C MET A 1 -16.83 -11.63 -72.10
N GLN A 2 -16.51 -12.51 -71.16
CA GLN A 2 -15.36 -13.35 -70.85
C GLN A 2 -15.89 -14.31 -69.74
N TYR A 3 -15.34 -15.52 -69.71
CA TYR A 3 -15.65 -16.62 -68.76
C TYR A 3 -15.58 -16.26 -67.26
N SER A 4 -16.39 -16.94 -66.43
CA SER A 4 -16.00 -17.69 -65.19
C SER A 4 -17.21 -17.80 -64.24
N SER A 5 -17.78 -18.97 -63.97
CA SER A 5 -17.34 -20.01 -63.02
C SER A 5 -17.35 -19.58 -61.55
N THR A 6 -17.64 -20.54 -60.67
CA THR A 6 -17.73 -20.49 -59.18
C THR A 6 -19.05 -19.89 -58.64
N SER A 7 -19.81 -20.51 -57.73
CA SER A 7 -19.42 -21.43 -56.65
C SER A 7 -20.60 -22.28 -56.17
N GLN A 8 -20.31 -23.57 -56.01
CA GLN A 8 -21.02 -24.61 -55.29
C GLN A 8 -21.70 -24.08 -54.00
N LEU A 9 -23.03 -24.17 -53.89
CA LEU A 9 -23.73 -24.11 -52.60
C LEU A 9 -23.62 -25.49 -51.95
N GLN A 10 -22.46 -25.72 -51.35
CA GLN A 10 -22.13 -26.94 -50.62
C GLN A 10 -22.92 -26.94 -49.30
N THR A 11 -23.99 -27.74 -49.23
CA THR A 11 -24.76 -27.89 -48.00
C THR A 11 -24.00 -28.78 -47.02
N GLU A 12 -23.46 -28.18 -45.96
CA GLU A 12 -22.77 -28.86 -44.85
C GLU A 12 -23.56 -30.09 -44.32
N PRO A 13 -22.89 -31.21 -44.01
CA PRO A 13 -23.55 -32.43 -43.56
C PRO A 13 -24.22 -32.25 -42.20
N ARG A 14 -25.43 -32.81 -42.08
CA ARG A 14 -26.34 -32.65 -40.93
C ARG A 14 -25.74 -33.11 -39.57
N SER A 15 -24.71 -33.95 -39.59
CA SER A 15 -23.98 -34.40 -38.38
C SER A 15 -23.25 -33.26 -37.68
N ASP A 16 -22.64 -32.36 -38.45
CA ASP A 16 -21.74 -31.34 -37.91
C ASP A 16 -22.53 -30.21 -37.26
N ARG A 17 -23.73 -29.93 -37.81
CA ARG A 17 -24.72 -29.07 -37.14
C ARG A 17 -25.17 -29.64 -35.80
N MET A 18 -25.39 -30.95 -35.70
CA MET A 18 -25.84 -31.57 -34.44
C MET A 18 -24.72 -31.62 -33.39
N ASN A 19 -23.48 -31.87 -33.83
CA ASN A 19 -22.31 -31.85 -32.96
C ASN A 19 -22.00 -30.43 -32.46
N TRP A 20 -22.15 -29.42 -33.32
CA TRP A 20 -22.03 -28.02 -32.93
C TRP A 20 -23.10 -27.62 -31.92
N VAL A 21 -24.37 -27.98 -32.13
CA VAL A 21 -25.45 -27.71 -31.16
C VAL A 21 -25.18 -28.40 -29.82
N LYS A 22 -24.74 -29.67 -29.82
CA LYS A 22 -24.37 -30.39 -28.59
C LYS A 22 -23.21 -29.74 -27.87
N SER A 23 -22.18 -29.28 -28.59
CA SER A 23 -21.02 -28.58 -28.01
C SER A 23 -21.40 -27.23 -27.42
N VAL A 24 -22.26 -26.46 -28.08
CA VAL A 24 -22.77 -25.17 -27.55
C VAL A 24 -23.62 -25.39 -26.31
N VAL A 25 -24.47 -26.42 -26.29
CA VAL A 25 -25.29 -26.77 -25.12
C VAL A 25 -24.43 -27.29 -23.96
N LEU A 26 -23.44 -28.15 -24.21
CA LEU A 26 -22.50 -28.63 -23.17
C LEU A 26 -21.67 -27.47 -22.61
N LEU A 27 -21.19 -26.58 -23.46
CA LEU A 27 -20.40 -25.42 -23.03
C LEU A 27 -21.26 -24.46 -22.18
N GLY A 28 -22.53 -24.25 -22.56
CA GLY A 28 -23.49 -23.48 -21.77
C GLY A 28 -23.78 -24.12 -20.40
N LEU A 29 -23.95 -25.44 -20.34
CA LEU A 29 -24.19 -26.18 -19.09
C LEU A 29 -22.97 -26.21 -18.15
N LEU A 30 -21.75 -26.19 -18.69
CA LEU A 30 -20.51 -26.14 -17.91
C LEU A 30 -20.17 -24.72 -17.42
N LEU A 31 -20.57 -23.67 -18.17
CA LEU A 31 -20.34 -22.27 -17.79
C LEU A 31 -21.38 -21.72 -16.81
N ALA A 32 -22.63 -22.22 -16.84
CA ALA A 32 -23.70 -21.77 -15.94
C ALA A 32 -23.35 -21.85 -14.43
N PRO A 33 -22.81 -22.97 -13.89
CA PRO A 33 -22.46 -23.04 -12.47
C PRO A 33 -21.25 -22.16 -12.10
N LEU A 34 -20.33 -21.87 -13.03
CA LEU A 34 -19.20 -20.98 -12.79
C LEU A 34 -19.64 -19.50 -12.67
N ILE A 35 -20.66 -19.11 -13.45
CA ILE A 35 -21.24 -17.76 -13.38
C ILE A 35 -21.99 -17.57 -12.06
N GLU A 36 -22.62 -18.61 -11.52
CA GLU A 36 -23.33 -18.53 -10.24
C GLU A 36 -22.37 -18.48 -9.04
N CYS A 37 -21.23 -19.19 -9.10
CA CYS A 37 -20.18 -19.11 -8.07
C CYS A 37 -19.55 -17.71 -7.95
N ALA A 38 -19.46 -16.94 -9.04
CA ALA A 38 -18.90 -15.59 -9.02
C ALA A 38 -19.77 -14.55 -8.30
N LYS A 39 -21.05 -14.86 -8.02
CA LYS A 39 -21.97 -13.95 -7.33
C LYS A 39 -21.90 -14.03 -5.79
N LEU A 40 -21.12 -14.95 -5.21
CA LEU A 40 -21.09 -15.18 -3.76
C LEU A 40 -20.13 -14.30 -2.94
N VAL A 41 -19.51 -13.30 -3.55
CA VAL A 41 -18.75 -12.27 -2.81
C VAL A 41 -19.51 -10.95 -2.90
N GLU A 42 -20.67 -10.89 -2.24
CA GLU A 42 -21.23 -9.61 -1.85
C GLU A 42 -20.45 -9.12 -0.63
N VAL A 43 -19.49 -8.23 -0.87
CA VAL A 43 -18.91 -7.40 0.19
C VAL A 43 -20.05 -6.51 0.68
N THR A 44 -20.70 -6.88 1.78
CA THR A 44 -21.65 -5.98 2.43
C THR A 44 -20.86 -4.77 2.91
N PRO A 45 -21.15 -3.55 2.42
CA PRO A 45 -20.56 -2.37 3.00
C PRO A 45 -21.08 -2.28 4.43
N VAL A 46 -20.18 -2.39 5.42
CA VAL A 46 -20.49 -2.02 6.79
C VAL A 46 -20.84 -0.54 6.77
N SER A 47 -22.13 -0.24 6.73
CA SER A 47 -22.70 1.10 6.80
C SER A 47 -22.55 1.63 8.23
N GLY A 48 -21.32 1.87 8.67
CA GLY A 48 -21.07 2.71 9.84
C GLY A 48 -21.18 4.17 9.42
N ASN A 49 -22.05 4.95 10.06
CA ASN A 49 -22.08 6.39 9.83
C ASN A 49 -20.70 6.96 10.22
N ALA A 50 -20.19 7.92 9.45
CA ALA A 50 -18.92 8.59 9.79
C ALA A 50 -18.99 9.26 11.17
N GLU A 51 -20.18 9.64 11.60
CA GLU A 51 -20.50 10.17 12.93
C GLU A 51 -20.18 9.18 14.06
N ASP A 52 -20.24 7.87 13.82
CA ASP A 52 -19.93 6.82 14.80
C ASP A 52 -18.40 6.64 15.00
N ARG A 53 -17.57 7.35 14.24
CA ARG A 53 -16.10 7.27 14.28
C ARG A 53 -15.45 8.52 14.87
N LYS A 54 -16.14 9.21 15.77
CA LYS A 54 -15.58 10.36 16.50
C LYS A 54 -14.85 9.90 17.75
N PHE A 55 -13.67 10.48 18.00
CA PHE A 55 -12.99 10.31 19.27
C PHE A 55 -13.72 11.10 20.37
N PRO A 56 -13.68 10.65 21.63
CA PRO A 56 -14.18 11.44 22.75
C PRO A 56 -13.52 12.82 22.80
N GLU A 57 -14.24 13.85 23.29
CA GLU A 57 -13.72 15.23 23.34
C GLU A 57 -12.42 15.39 24.14
N TRP A 58 -12.20 14.51 25.13
CA TRP A 58 -10.99 14.50 25.95
C TRP A 58 -9.81 13.76 25.31
N PHE A 59 -10.03 13.08 24.18
CA PHE A 59 -8.97 12.38 23.47
C PHE A 59 -8.01 13.37 22.83
N LYS A 60 -6.71 13.12 22.98
CA LYS A 60 -5.66 14.00 22.48
C LYS A 60 -4.85 13.26 21.42
N PHE A 61 -4.42 14.00 20.40
CA PHE A 61 -3.48 13.51 19.40
C PHE A 61 -2.11 14.14 19.63
N GLY A 62 -1.08 13.41 19.24
CA GLY A 62 0.29 13.89 19.34
C GLY A 62 1.23 13.12 18.44
N ALA A 63 2.47 13.59 18.38
CA ALA A 63 3.55 12.96 17.65
C ALA A 63 4.62 12.42 18.60
N ALA A 64 5.48 11.53 18.11
CA ALA A 64 6.57 10.98 18.88
C ALA A 64 7.84 10.79 18.05
N THR A 65 8.99 10.97 18.70
CA THR A 65 10.33 10.81 18.13
C THR A 65 11.27 10.15 19.15
N ALA A 66 12.48 9.81 18.71
CA ALA A 66 13.55 9.33 19.58
C ALA A 66 14.87 10.03 19.19
N ALA A 67 15.68 10.36 20.20
CA ALA A 67 16.87 11.21 20.11
C ALA A 67 17.78 10.84 18.93
N TYR A 68 18.31 9.61 18.91
CA TYR A 68 19.23 9.16 17.84
C TYR A 68 18.63 9.22 16.43
N GLN A 69 17.30 9.14 16.30
CA GLN A 69 16.64 9.12 14.99
C GLN A 69 16.43 10.52 14.40
N ILE A 70 16.46 11.58 15.21
CA ILE A 70 16.10 12.93 14.77
C ILE A 70 17.12 14.02 15.13
N GLU A 71 17.84 13.89 16.25
CA GLU A 71 18.63 15.01 16.80
C GLU A 71 19.83 15.36 15.93
N GLY A 72 20.66 14.37 15.57
CA GLY A 72 21.97 14.65 15.00
C GLY A 72 22.94 15.19 16.07
N GLY A 73 23.87 16.05 15.67
CA GLY A 73 24.83 16.68 16.59
C GLY A 73 25.65 15.67 17.39
N TRP A 74 25.97 14.52 16.79
CA TRP A 74 26.41 13.32 17.51
C TRP A 74 27.67 13.51 18.37
N ASN A 75 28.54 14.45 17.99
CA ASN A 75 29.79 14.78 18.68
C ASN A 75 29.89 16.26 19.07
N GLU A 76 28.76 16.96 19.15
CA GLU A 76 28.71 18.39 19.48
C GLU A 76 28.51 18.61 20.99
N ASP A 77 28.90 19.80 21.46
CA ASP A 77 28.66 20.30 22.83
C ASP A 77 29.01 19.35 23.99
N GLY A 78 29.97 18.44 23.76
CA GLY A 78 30.42 17.47 24.76
C GLY A 78 29.53 16.24 24.90
N ARG A 79 28.64 15.96 23.94
CA ARG A 79 27.88 14.70 23.87
C ARG A 79 28.86 13.51 23.78
N GLY A 80 28.65 12.51 24.65
CA GLY A 80 29.37 11.25 24.58
C GLY A 80 28.80 10.31 23.52
N ALA A 81 29.65 9.46 22.94
CA ALA A 81 29.22 8.45 21.97
C ALA A 81 28.25 7.44 22.62
N SER A 82 27.14 7.18 21.94
CA SER A 82 26.17 6.15 22.29
C SER A 82 26.53 4.81 21.62
N VAL A 83 25.87 3.74 22.06
CA VAL A 83 26.00 2.41 21.43
C VAL A 83 25.62 2.45 19.94
N TRP A 84 24.65 3.29 19.57
CA TRP A 84 24.23 3.42 18.17
C TRP A 84 25.26 4.14 17.31
N ASP A 85 25.94 5.16 17.85
CA ASP A 85 27.04 5.84 17.14
C ASP A 85 28.12 4.79 16.80
N THR A 86 28.60 4.06 17.81
CA THR A 86 29.60 3.00 17.63
C THR A 86 29.16 1.94 16.63
N LEU A 87 27.94 1.40 16.76
CA LEU A 87 27.46 0.35 15.88
C LEU A 87 27.38 0.80 14.42
N THR A 88 26.85 2.00 14.16
CA THR A 88 26.66 2.48 12.78
C THR A 88 27.96 2.94 12.12
N HIS A 89 28.94 3.44 12.90
CA HIS A 89 30.27 3.76 12.39
C HIS A 89 31.15 2.53 12.16
N ASP A 90 31.13 1.56 13.08
CA ASP A 90 31.98 0.36 13.01
C ASP A 90 31.42 -0.69 12.05
N HIS A 91 30.09 -0.80 11.96
CA HIS A 91 29.37 -1.81 11.17
C HIS A 91 28.34 -1.20 10.21
N PRO A 92 28.76 -0.32 9.28
CA PRO A 92 27.85 0.35 8.35
C PRO A 92 27.07 -0.62 7.45
N GLU A 93 27.59 -1.83 7.20
CA GLU A 93 26.91 -2.88 6.44
C GLU A 93 25.63 -3.42 7.11
N LEU A 94 25.44 -3.18 8.42
CA LEU A 94 24.23 -3.58 9.14
C LEU A 94 23.07 -2.61 8.91
N VAL A 95 23.36 -1.40 8.41
CA VAL A 95 22.36 -0.38 8.09
C VAL A 95 22.12 -0.38 6.58
N VAL A 96 20.83 -0.37 6.19
CA VAL A 96 20.46 -0.20 4.78
C VAL A 96 21.03 1.12 4.29
N ASN A 97 21.70 1.10 3.13
CA ASN A 97 22.42 2.24 2.54
C ASN A 97 23.64 2.75 3.32
N ARG A 98 24.03 2.09 4.42
CA ARG A 98 25.20 2.48 5.23
C ARG A 98 25.07 3.87 5.87
N ASP A 99 23.83 4.29 6.14
CA ASP A 99 23.53 5.56 6.79
C ASP A 99 23.82 5.52 8.30
N ASN A 100 23.95 6.69 8.94
CA ASN A 100 24.16 6.85 10.37
C ASN A 100 23.30 7.99 10.95
N GLY A 101 23.35 8.17 12.27
CA GLY A 101 22.60 9.20 13.00
C GLY A 101 23.31 10.53 13.16
N ASP A 102 24.43 10.77 12.46
CA ASP A 102 25.33 11.90 12.74
C ASP A 102 24.63 13.26 12.59
N VAL A 103 23.77 13.37 11.57
CA VAL A 103 22.96 14.56 11.28
C VAL A 103 21.46 14.28 11.47
N ALA A 104 20.98 13.10 11.05
CA ALA A 104 19.58 12.71 11.13
C ALA A 104 18.62 13.77 10.52
N ALA A 105 17.63 14.26 11.27
CA ALA A 105 16.74 15.35 10.86
C ALA A 105 17.26 16.74 11.28
N ASP A 106 18.41 16.79 11.96
CA ASP A 106 19.04 17.97 12.53
C ASP A 106 18.16 18.71 13.56
N SER A 107 17.33 17.95 14.28
CA SER A 107 16.44 18.50 15.31
C SER A 107 17.22 19.10 16.49
N TYR A 108 18.48 18.74 16.71
CA TYR A 108 19.33 19.38 17.72
C TYR A 108 19.44 20.90 17.48
N HIS A 109 19.64 21.30 16.22
CA HIS A 109 19.70 22.71 15.83
C HIS A 109 18.32 23.29 15.49
N ARG A 110 17.40 22.45 14.99
CA ARG A 110 16.13 22.86 14.36
C ARG A 110 14.88 22.53 15.17
N PHE A 111 15.03 22.27 16.47
CA PHE A 111 13.87 21.94 17.33
C PHE A 111 12.79 23.04 17.34
N ARG A 112 13.14 24.30 17.07
CA ARG A 112 12.17 25.41 17.02
C ARG A 112 11.24 25.26 15.83
N GLU A 113 11.78 24.87 14.68
CA GLU A 113 11.02 24.54 13.47
C GLU A 113 10.14 23.31 13.71
N ASP A 114 10.64 22.30 14.40
CA ASP A 114 9.88 21.10 14.73
C ASP A 114 8.67 21.43 15.62
N ILE A 115 8.86 22.24 16.67
CA ILE A 115 7.76 22.69 17.53
C ILE A 115 6.74 23.49 16.73
N LYS A 116 7.19 24.36 15.82
CA LYS A 116 6.29 25.13 14.96
C LYS A 116 5.46 24.21 14.05
N ALA A 117 6.07 23.19 13.45
CA ALA A 117 5.37 22.22 12.61
C ALA A 117 4.31 21.42 13.42
N LEU A 118 4.64 21.00 14.65
CA LEU A 118 3.71 20.31 15.53
C LEU A 118 2.50 21.17 15.89
N GLN A 119 2.71 22.48 16.09
CA GLN A 119 1.64 23.46 16.34
C GLN A 119 0.76 23.67 15.11
N GLU A 120 1.34 23.78 13.91
CA GLU A 120 0.60 23.95 12.66
C GLU A 120 -0.33 22.76 12.35
N VAL A 121 0.08 21.54 12.70
CA VAL A 121 -0.76 20.33 12.59
C VAL A 121 -1.85 20.28 13.67
N GLY A 122 -1.68 20.99 14.78
CA GLY A 122 -2.64 21.00 15.88
C GLY A 122 -2.48 19.86 16.89
N PHE A 123 -1.27 19.31 17.03
CA PHE A 123 -1.01 18.26 18.02
C PHE A 123 -1.05 18.80 19.45
N ASN A 124 -1.56 17.99 20.37
CA ASN A 124 -1.72 18.35 21.78
C ASN A 124 -0.50 17.97 22.64
N PHE A 125 0.26 16.97 22.22
CA PHE A 125 1.46 16.51 22.93
C PHE A 125 2.54 16.06 21.95
N TYR A 126 3.78 16.13 22.42
CA TYR A 126 4.96 15.65 21.73
C TYR A 126 5.78 14.80 22.68
N ARG A 127 6.01 13.54 22.32
CA ARG A 127 6.83 12.60 23.09
C ARG A 127 8.21 12.48 22.44
N PHE A 128 9.26 12.77 23.19
CA PHE A 128 10.64 12.58 22.74
C PHE A 128 11.44 11.83 23.81
N SER A 129 12.62 11.32 23.44
CA SER A 129 13.56 10.70 24.39
C SER A 129 14.73 11.64 24.65
N ILE A 130 15.44 11.40 25.75
CA ILE A 130 16.70 12.06 26.14
C ILE A 130 17.81 11.02 26.05
#